data_AF-A0A2A2H508-F1
#
_entry.id   AF-A0A2A2H508-F1
#
_cell.length_a   1.000
_cell.length_b   1.000
_cell.length_c   1.000
_cell.angle_alpha   90.00
_cell.angle_beta   90.00
_cell.angle_gamma   90.00
#
_symmetry.space_group_name_H-M   'P 1'
#
loop_
_entity.id
_entity.type
_entity.pdbx_description
1 polymer ?
#
loop_
_entity_poly.entity_id
_entity_poly.type
_entity_poly.pdbx_seq_one_letter_code
_entity_poly.pdbx_strand_id
1 'polypeptide(L)'
;MNYNRYKKGNIVQICIDYELIEKELKESRYDLESAENSIKSGNYKWAIVQSYYSMFHAFRGLLFSRGYKEKSHSGLKFAIKNLFVNYGIISDDIFLDFDAAMKAREMADYSYIYDEKIALDIIESSKKLINEVESSF
;
A
#
# COMPACT_ATOMS: atom_id res chain seq x y z
N MET A 1 18.78 11.42 14.81
CA MET A 1 17.49 11.65 14.12
C MET A 1 16.48 12.16 15.16
N ASN A 2 15.95 13.37 14.99
CA ASN A 2 15.06 14.01 15.97
C ASN A 2 13.62 13.48 15.86
N TYR A 3 13.21 12.66 16.82
CA TYR A 3 11.92 11.95 16.90
C TYR A 3 10.68 12.86 17.04
N ASN A 4 10.86 14.17 17.28
CA ASN A 4 9.76 15.09 17.61
C ASN A 4 8.94 15.63 16.41
N ARG A 5 9.23 15.23 15.16
CA ARG A 5 8.53 15.78 13.97
C ARG A 5 7.22 15.08 13.57
N TYR A 6 6.84 13.96 14.21
CA TYR A 6 5.68 13.14 13.80
C TYR A 6 4.39 13.39 14.59
N LYS A 7 4.28 14.51 15.33
CA LYS A 7 3.00 14.97 15.90
C LYS A 7 2.11 15.59 14.81
N LYS A 8 1.57 14.73 13.96
CA LYS A 8 0.31 15.00 13.25
C LYS A 8 -0.63 13.80 13.39
N GLY A 9 -0.80 13.28 14.60
CA GLY A 9 -1.87 12.35 15.01
C GLY A 9 -2.00 10.98 14.31
N ASN A 10 -1.31 10.74 13.20
CA ASN A 10 -1.70 9.74 12.21
C ASN A 10 -0.85 8.45 12.23
N ILE A 11 0.22 8.41 13.01
CA ILE A 11 0.99 7.20 13.30
C ILE A 11 1.27 7.07 14.81
N VAL A 12 1.49 5.84 15.28
CA VAL A 12 1.86 5.50 16.66
C VAL A 12 3.06 4.57 16.67
N GLN A 13 3.83 4.60 17.75
CA GLN A 13 4.92 3.67 17.97
C GLN A 13 4.37 2.34 18.52
N ILE A 14 4.93 1.23 18.05
CA ILE A 14 4.59 -0.13 18.49
C ILE A 14 5.88 -0.94 18.72
N CYS A 15 5.77 -2.03 19.48
CA CYS A 15 6.81 -3.06 19.47
C CYS A 15 6.80 -3.77 18.11
N ILE A 16 7.98 -4.11 17.60
CA ILE A 16 8.11 -4.91 16.38
C ILE A 16 7.62 -6.32 16.68
N ASP A 17 6.68 -6.79 15.86
CA ASP A 17 6.09 -8.12 15.92
C ASP A 17 6.25 -8.76 14.53
N TYR A 18 7.13 -9.74 14.43
CA TYR A 18 7.46 -10.40 13.15
C TYR A 18 6.30 -11.22 12.60
N GLU A 19 5.46 -11.81 13.45
CA GLU A 19 4.28 -12.56 13.02
C GLU A 19 3.25 -11.61 12.41
N LEU A 20 3.07 -10.44 13.02
CA LEU A 20 2.19 -9.42 12.47
C LEU A 20 2.68 -8.91 11.11
N ILE A 21 3.99 -8.67 10.96
CA ILE A 21 4.60 -8.26 9.68
C ILE A 21 4.35 -9.33 8.61
N GLU A 22 4.64 -10.59 8.90
CA GLU A 22 4.42 -11.70 7.96
C GLU A 22 2.96 -11.82 7.55
N LYS A 23 2.04 -11.62 8.51
CA LYS A 23 0.60 -11.62 8.24
C LYS A 23 0.22 -10.51 7.26
N GLU A 24 0.73 -9.29 7.41
CA GLU A 24 0.48 -8.20 6.46
C GLU A 24 0.98 -8.53 5.05
N LEU A 25 2.18 -9.10 4.93
CA LEU A 25 2.71 -9.51 3.62
C LEU A 25 1.90 -10.65 2.99
N LYS A 26 1.37 -11.56 3.82
CA LYS A 26 0.49 -12.63 3.35
C LYS A 26 -0.85 -12.08 2.84
N GLU A 27 -1.49 -11.18 3.59
CA GLU A 27 -2.72 -10.52 3.13
C GLU A 27 -2.47 -9.71 1.85
N SER A 28 -1.32 -9.02 1.76
CA SER A 28 -0.90 -8.33 0.54
C SER A 28 -0.89 -9.25 -0.69
N ARG A 29 -0.27 -10.43 -0.59
CA ARG A 29 -0.22 -11.39 -1.70
C ARG A 29 -1.60 -11.95 -2.03
N TYR A 30 -2.41 -12.24 -1.01
CA TYR A 30 -3.77 -12.74 -1.17
C TYR A 30 -4.68 -11.73 -1.90
N ASP A 31 -4.59 -10.45 -1.56
CA ASP A 31 -5.36 -9.40 -2.21
C ASP A 31 -4.94 -9.19 -3.67
N LEU A 32 -3.64 -9.34 -3.98
CA LEU A 32 -3.18 -9.29 -5.37
C LEU A 32 -3.76 -10.45 -6.19
N GLU A 33 -3.70 -11.67 -5.67
CA GLU A 33 -4.30 -12.85 -6.33
C GLU A 33 -5.81 -12.63 -6.54
N SER A 34 -6.50 -12.08 -5.55
CA SER A 34 -7.92 -11.74 -5.63
C SER A 34 -8.21 -10.69 -6.70
N ALA A 35 -7.37 -9.66 -6.81
CA ALA A 35 -7.48 -8.63 -7.83
C ALA A 35 -7.30 -9.19 -9.25
N GLU A 36 -6.36 -10.11 -9.44
CA GLU A 36 -6.15 -10.79 -10.73
C GLU A 36 -7.37 -11.62 -11.14
N ASN A 37 -8.03 -12.27 -10.17
CA ASN A 37 -9.27 -13.01 -10.42
C ASN A 37 -10.45 -12.08 -10.73
N SER A 38 -10.51 -10.91 -10.08
CA SER A 38 -11.50 -9.86 -10.40
C SER A 38 -11.31 -9.34 -11.83
N ILE A 39 -10.08 -9.14 -12.30
CA ILE A 39 -9.83 -8.78 -13.71
C ILE A 39 -10.35 -9.84 -14.67
N LYS A 40 -10.03 -11.12 -14.43
CA LYS A 40 -10.45 -12.24 -15.30
C LYS A 40 -11.97 -12.34 -15.43
N SER A 41 -12.71 -11.90 -14.41
CA SER A 41 -14.17 -11.91 -14.39
C SER A 41 -14.83 -10.60 -14.86
N GLY A 42 -14.04 -9.63 -15.35
CA GLY A 42 -14.55 -8.33 -15.79
C GLY A 42 -14.96 -7.41 -14.64
N ASN A 43 -14.58 -7.74 -13.40
CA ASN A 43 -14.93 -7.00 -12.21
C ASN A 43 -13.88 -5.91 -11.90
N TYR A 44 -13.82 -4.91 -12.77
CA TYR A 44 -12.77 -3.88 -12.76
C TYR A 44 -12.78 -3.02 -11.48
N LYS A 45 -13.96 -2.73 -10.93
CA LYS A 45 -14.09 -2.03 -9.64
C LYS A 45 -13.33 -2.79 -8.56
N TRP A 46 -13.63 -4.09 -8.40
CA TRP A 46 -13.02 -4.89 -7.34
C TRP A 46 -11.55 -5.15 -7.58
N ALA A 47 -11.11 -5.28 -8.83
CA ALA A 47 -9.68 -5.36 -9.16
C ALA A 47 -8.92 -4.13 -8.63
N ILE A 48 -9.42 -2.91 -8.87
CA ILE A 48 -8.79 -1.67 -8.36
C ILE A 48 -8.76 -1.65 -6.83
N VAL A 49 -9.89 -1.96 -6.18
CA VAL A 49 -10.01 -1.95 -4.72
C VAL A 49 -9.04 -2.94 -4.08
N GLN A 50 -9.01 -4.17 -4.59
CA GLN A 50 -8.16 -5.25 -4.06
C GLN A 50 -6.67 -4.97 -4.32
N SER A 51 -6.29 -4.47 -5.50
CA SER A 51 -4.90 -4.08 -5.75
C SER A 51 -4.44 -2.94 -4.85
N TYR A 52 -5.31 -1.96 -4.58
CA TYR A 52 -5.00 -0.93 -3.60
C TYR A 52 -4.76 -1.52 -2.19
N TYR A 53 -5.62 -2.43 -1.74
CA TYR A 53 -5.44 -3.05 -0.41
C TYR A 53 -4.21 -3.94 -0.35
N SER A 54 -3.87 -4.64 -1.42
CA SER A 54 -2.60 -5.35 -1.56
C SER A 54 -1.42 -4.41 -1.29
N MET A 55 -1.34 -3.28 -2.00
CA MET A 55 -0.30 -2.27 -1.79
C MET A 55 -0.30 -1.69 -0.36
N PHE A 56 -1.49 -1.45 0.19
CA PHE A 56 -1.66 -0.95 1.56
C PHE A 56 -1.08 -1.95 2.58
N HIS A 57 -1.39 -3.23 2.44
CA HIS A 57 -0.89 -4.29 3.32
C HIS A 57 0.63 -4.45 3.22
N ALA A 58 1.21 -4.42 2.02
CA ALA A 58 2.67 -4.45 1.84
C ALA A 58 3.36 -3.30 2.58
N PHE A 59 2.93 -2.06 2.33
CA PHE A 59 3.49 -0.89 3.02
C PHE A 59 3.22 -0.89 4.52
N ARG A 60 2.10 -1.47 4.97
CA ARG A 60 1.81 -1.61 6.40
C ARG A 60 2.79 -2.58 7.07
N GLY A 61 3.09 -3.72 6.44
CA GLY A 61 4.14 -4.63 6.91
C GLY A 61 5.51 -3.95 6.99
N LEU A 62 5.88 -3.18 5.97
CA LEU A 62 7.12 -2.40 5.96
C LEU A 62 7.15 -1.33 7.07
N LEU A 63 6.03 -0.64 7.32
CA LEU A 63 5.94 0.34 8.40
C LEU A 63 6.11 -0.33 9.78
N PHE A 64 5.49 -1.50 9.96
CA PHE A 64 5.54 -2.28 11.20
C PHE A 64 6.97 -2.76 11.49
N SER A 65 7.75 -3.13 10.47
CA SER A 65 9.16 -3.49 10.62
C SER A 65 10.03 -2.36 11.18
N ARG A 66 9.55 -1.11 11.07
CA ARG A 66 10.20 0.07 11.63
C ARG A 66 9.65 0.49 13.01
N GLY A 67 8.75 -0.30 13.59
CA GLY A 67 8.17 -0.06 14.92
C GLY A 67 7.11 1.04 14.95
N TYR A 68 6.42 1.26 13.81
CA TYR A 68 5.34 2.23 13.70
C TYR A 68 4.07 1.59 13.16
N LYS A 69 2.92 2.20 13.44
CA LYS A 69 1.61 1.81 12.91
C LYS A 69 0.81 3.05 12.53
N GLU A 70 0.14 3.01 11.39
CA GLU A 70 -0.76 4.06 10.93
C GLU A 70 -2.12 4.03 11.64
N LYS A 71 -2.84 5.15 11.55
CA LYS A 71 -4.23 5.29 11.99
C LYS A 71 -5.21 5.57 10.85
N SER A 72 -4.71 5.77 9.64
CA SER A 72 -5.51 6.08 8.45
C SER A 72 -4.70 5.82 7.18
N HIS A 73 -5.39 5.75 6.04
CA HIS A 73 -4.77 5.65 4.71
C HIS A 73 -3.80 6.80 4.42
N SER A 74 -4.21 8.03 4.74
CA SER A 74 -3.34 9.21 4.62
C SER A 74 -2.17 9.18 5.60
N GLY A 75 -2.36 8.56 6.77
CA GLY A 75 -1.31 8.30 7.75
C GLY A 75 -0.23 7.37 7.22
N LEU A 76 -0.62 6.25 6.61
CA LEU A 76 0.31 5.32 5.97
C LEU A 76 1.11 6.03 4.88
N LYS A 77 0.43 6.68 3.93
CA LYS A 77 1.08 7.44 2.84
C LYS A 77 2.12 8.42 3.38
N PHE A 78 1.75 9.20 4.40
CA PHE A 78 2.65 10.16 5.02
C PHE A 78 3.87 9.47 5.65
N ALA A 79 3.67 8.36 6.36
CA ALA A 79 4.73 7.61 7.00
C ALA A 79 5.70 7.02 5.97
N ILE A 80 5.19 6.39 4.91
CA ILE A 80 6.00 5.81 3.84
C ILE A 80 6.89 6.87 3.18
N LYS A 81 6.33 8.03 2.81
CA LYS A 81 7.11 9.11 2.22
C LYS A 81 8.25 9.54 3.14
N ASN A 82 7.98 9.75 4.43
CA ASN A 82 8.94 10.34 5.34
C ASN A 82 9.97 9.35 5.89
N LEU A 83 9.62 8.07 6.02
CA LEU A 83 10.49 7.07 6.64
C LEU A 83 11.27 6.23 5.63
N PHE A 84 10.77 6.10 4.40
CA PHE A 84 11.35 5.18 3.42
C PHE A 84 11.75 5.90 2.13
N VAL A 85 10.83 6.65 1.51
CA VAL A 85 11.10 7.29 0.21
C VAL A 85 12.12 8.42 0.34
N ASN A 86 11.97 9.31 1.33
CA ASN A 86 12.93 10.40 1.56
C ASN A 86 14.35 9.91 1.90
N TYR A 87 14.50 8.63 2.23
CA TYR A 87 15.78 7.99 2.51
C TYR A 87 16.24 7.04 1.40
N GLY A 88 15.52 6.97 0.27
CA GLY A 88 15.86 6.14 -0.89
C GLY A 88 15.65 4.64 -0.69
N ILE A 89 14.88 4.22 0.32
CA ILE A 89 14.57 2.81 0.57
C ILE A 89 13.46 2.31 -0.37
N ILE A 90 12.47 3.18 -0.63
CA ILE A 90 11.39 2.95 -1.60
C ILE A 90 11.53 4.02 -2.66
N SER A 91 11.43 3.65 -3.94
CA SER A 91 11.55 4.60 -5.04
C SER A 91 10.39 5.59 -5.10
N ASP A 92 10.65 6.78 -5.65
CA ASP A 92 9.61 7.79 -5.85
C ASP A 92 8.51 7.30 -6.80
N ASP A 93 8.85 6.52 -7.82
CA ASP A 93 7.88 5.95 -8.77
C ASP A 93 6.90 5.01 -8.08
N ILE A 94 7.37 4.11 -7.22
CA ILE A 94 6.51 3.19 -6.47
C ILE A 94 5.60 3.95 -5.50
N PHE A 95 6.10 5.03 -4.91
CA PHE A 95 5.28 5.91 -4.08
C PHE A 95 4.21 6.66 -4.88
N LEU A 96 4.51 7.13 -6.09
CA LEU A 96 3.54 7.77 -6.98
C LEU A 96 2.46 6.80 -7.44
N ASP A 97 2.85 5.57 -7.78
CA ASP A 97 1.95 4.47 -8.11
C ASP A 97 0.98 4.18 -6.96
N PHE A 98 1.47 4.12 -5.71
CA PHE A 98 0.61 3.97 -4.54
C PHE A 98 -0.37 5.13 -4.34
N ASP A 99 0.06 6.38 -4.59
CA ASP A 99 -0.84 7.53 -4.53
C ASP A 99 -1.91 7.49 -5.63
N ALA A 100 -1.55 7.07 -6.83
CA ALA A 100 -2.48 6.87 -7.93
C ALA A 100 -3.50 5.78 -7.60
N ALA A 101 -3.06 4.64 -7.06
CA ALA A 101 -3.93 3.55 -6.62
C ALA A 101 -4.91 3.99 -5.52
N MET A 102 -4.44 4.80 -4.56
CA MET A 102 -5.29 5.35 -3.50
C MET A 102 -6.42 6.20 -4.08
N LYS A 103 -6.13 7.07 -5.05
CA LYS A 103 -7.14 7.90 -5.75
C LYS A 103 -8.06 7.07 -6.62
N ALA A 104 -7.52 6.08 -7.34
CA ALA A 104 -8.30 5.16 -8.18
C ALA A 104 -9.34 4.39 -7.35
N ARG A 105 -8.94 3.89 -6.18
CA ARG A 105 -9.84 3.23 -5.23
C ARG A 105 -10.94 4.18 -4.73
N GLU A 106 -10.61 5.44 -4.41
CA GLU A 106 -11.62 6.44 -4.02
C GLU A 106 -12.64 6.72 -5.15
N MET A 107 -12.16 6.88 -6.37
CA MET A 107 -13.02 7.07 -7.55
C MET A 107 -13.91 5.84 -7.80
N ALA A 108 -13.37 4.63 -7.65
CA ALA A 108 -14.10 3.39 -7.85
C ALA A 108 -15.18 3.17 -6.78
N ASP A 109 -14.86 3.47 -5.51
CA ASP A 109 -15.76 3.25 -4.37
C ASP A 109 -16.89 4.28 -4.32
N TYR A 110 -16.57 5.57 -4.48
CA TYR A 110 -17.51 6.66 -4.19
C TYR A 110 -18.08 7.33 -5.44
N SER A 111 -17.33 7.34 -6.54
CA SER A 111 -17.74 7.99 -7.79
C SER A 111 -18.17 6.99 -8.87
N TYR A 112 -17.99 5.68 -8.63
CA TYR A 112 -18.23 4.61 -9.61
C TYR A 112 -17.48 4.84 -10.94
N ILE A 113 -16.31 5.47 -10.88
CA ILE A 113 -15.45 5.71 -12.04
C ILE A 113 -14.34 4.66 -12.02
N TYR A 114 -14.41 3.72 -12.96
CA TYR A 114 -13.44 2.66 -13.15
C TYR A 114 -13.55 2.11 -14.57
N ASP A 115 -12.43 1.61 -15.10
CA ASP A 115 -12.39 0.87 -16.36
C ASP A 115 -11.31 -0.22 -16.30
N GLU A 116 -11.27 -1.06 -17.33
CA GLU A 116 -10.31 -2.16 -17.44
C GLU A 116 -8.86 -1.67 -17.44
N LYS A 117 -8.58 -0.55 -18.12
CA LYS A 117 -7.23 -0.01 -18.24
C LYS A 117 -6.70 0.41 -16.88
N ILE A 118 -7.48 1.19 -16.12
CA ILE A 118 -7.13 1.61 -14.75
C ILE A 118 -6.88 0.37 -13.90
N ALA A 119 -7.76 -0.63 -13.96
CA ALA A 119 -7.62 -1.84 -13.17
C ALA A 119 -6.33 -2.62 -13.48
N LEU A 120 -5.97 -2.76 -14.76
CA LEU A 120 -4.72 -3.40 -15.18
C LEU A 120 -3.48 -2.60 -14.73
N ASP A 121 -3.51 -1.28 -14.88
CA ASP A 121 -2.43 -0.39 -14.46
C ASP A 121 -2.17 -0.52 -12.94
N ILE A 122 -3.23 -0.52 -12.12
CA ILE A 122 -3.09 -0.64 -10.65
C ILE A 122 -2.62 -2.04 -10.23
N ILE A 123 -3.02 -3.12 -10.93
CA ILE A 123 -2.48 -4.47 -10.66
C ILE A 123 -0.97 -4.51 -10.90
N GLU A 124 -0.51 -3.93 -12.01
CA GLU A 124 0.91 -3.93 -12.34
C GLU A 124 1.72 -3.09 -11.33
N SER A 125 1.21 -1.92 -10.94
CA SER A 125 1.77 -1.13 -9.84
C SER A 125 1.80 -1.90 -8.52
N SER A 126 0.75 -2.67 -8.21
CA SER A 126 0.69 -3.51 -7.01
C SER A 126 1.79 -4.58 -7.01
N LYS A 127 2.03 -5.25 -8.13
CA LYS A 127 3.11 -6.24 -8.28
C LYS A 127 4.48 -5.64 -8.03
N LYS A 128 4.75 -4.49 -8.67
CA LYS A 128 6.04 -3.80 -8.52
C LYS A 128 6.29 -3.39 -7.08
N LEU A 129 5.27 -2.84 -6.41
CA LEU A 129 5.38 -2.40 -5.03
C LEU A 129 5.65 -3.57 -4.08
N ILE A 130 4.93 -4.69 -4.21
CA ILE A 130 5.18 -5.88 -3.37
C ILE A 130 6.62 -6.35 -3.51
N ASN A 131 7.13 -6.45 -4.73
CA ASN A 131 8.51 -6.88 -4.98
C ASN A 131 9.55 -5.93 -4.35
N GLU A 132 9.34 -4.62 -4.45
CA GLU A 132 10.25 -3.64 -3.84
C GLU A 132 10.19 -3.70 -2.30
N VAL A 133 8.99 -3.83 -1.73
CA VAL A 133 8.79 -3.97 -0.29
C VAL A 133 9.45 -5.24 0.24
N GLU A 134 9.24 -6.39 -0.41
CA GLU A 134 9.85 -7.66 0.00
C GLU A 134 11.38 -7.63 -0.11
N SER A 135 11.93 -6.88 -1.08
CA SER A 135 13.38 -6.65 -1.22
C SER A 135 13.96 -5.68 -0.18
N SER A 136 13.11 -5.02 0.61
CA SER A 136 13.50 -4.00 1.61
C SER A 136 13.60 -4.55 3.04
N PHE A 137 13.30 -5.84 3.26
CA PHE A 137 13.52 -6.55 4.52
C PHE A 137 14.95 -7.09 4.62
#